data_AF-A0A1Y5T1G3-F1
#
_entry.id   AF-A0A1Y5T1G3-F1
#
_cell.length_a   1.000
_cell.length_b   1.000
_cell.length_c   1.000
_cell.angle_alpha   90.00
_cell.angle_beta   90.00
_cell.angle_gamma   90.00
#
_symmetry.space_group_name_H-M   'P 1'
#
loop_
_entity.id
_entity.type
_entity.pdbx_description
1 polymer ?
#
loop_
_entity_poly.entity_id
_entity_poly.type
_entity_poly.pdbx_seq_one_letter_code
_entity_poly.pdbx_strand_id
1 'polypeptide(L)'
;MGWGVIEVSGSRLRHIANGTAKSGTGELADRLVSLHDQLEDVIAEFAPTAAAVEQTFVNKDGSGTLKLGQARGIALLVPARAGLAIGEYAPNKVKKAVVGVGHADKAQVQHMVKLQLPGVELAGADAADALAIAICHAHHLQSAQATARRVSA
;
A
#
# COMPACT_ATOMS: atom_id res chain seq x y z
N MET A 1 -3.21 -8.38 -6.93
CA MET A 1 -2.39 -7.56 -6.02
C MET A 1 -2.88 -6.14 -6.13
N GLY A 2 -3.40 -5.57 -5.05
CA GLY A 2 -3.90 -4.20 -5.06
C GLY A 2 -2.78 -3.17 -5.06
N TRP A 3 -3.02 -2.04 -5.71
CA TRP A 3 -2.19 -0.84 -5.63
C TRP A 3 -3.06 0.40 -5.48
N GLY A 4 -2.49 1.46 -4.92
CA GLY A 4 -3.19 2.72 -4.71
C GLY A 4 -2.21 3.88 -4.61
N VAL A 5 -2.56 5.01 -5.21
CA VAL A 5 -1.80 6.26 -5.23
C VAL A 5 -2.64 7.36 -4.62
N ILE A 6 -2.06 8.06 -3.65
CA ILE A 6 -2.66 9.21 -2.99
C ILE A 6 -1.68 10.39 -3.04
N GLU A 7 -2.22 11.60 -3.08
CA GLU A 7 -1.46 12.83 -2.87
C GLU A 7 -1.64 13.29 -1.42
N VAL A 8 -0.54 13.76 -0.82
CA VAL A 8 -0.51 14.31 0.54
C VAL A 8 -0.15 15.79 0.46
N SER A 9 -1.09 16.65 0.89
CA SER A 9 -0.90 18.11 0.96
C SER A 9 -1.12 18.60 2.39
N GLY A 10 -0.04 18.71 3.16
CA GLY A 10 -0.14 18.99 4.61
C GLY A 10 -0.87 17.84 5.30
N SER A 11 -1.99 18.12 5.97
CA SER A 11 -2.86 17.10 6.59
C SER A 11 -3.92 16.52 5.64
N ARG A 12 -4.05 17.05 4.42
CA ARG A 12 -5.07 16.61 3.46
C ARG A 12 -4.56 15.46 2.61
N LEU A 13 -5.43 14.48 2.40
CA LEU A 13 -5.22 13.33 1.52
C LEU A 13 -6.17 13.44 0.33
N ARG A 14 -5.66 13.17 -0.87
CA ARG A 14 -6.47 13.11 -2.10
C ARG A 14 -6.20 11.80 -2.83
N HIS A 15 -7.26 11.12 -3.25
CA HIS A 15 -7.14 9.95 -4.11
C HIS A 15 -6.65 10.38 -5.51
N ILE A 16 -5.67 9.68 -6.05
CA ILE A 16 -5.18 9.86 -7.43
C ILE A 16 -5.65 8.70 -8.30
N ALA A 17 -5.28 7.47 -7.93
CA ALA A 17 -5.65 6.27 -8.67
C ALA A 17 -5.57 5.02 -7.77
N ASN A 18 -6.30 3.97 -8.15
CA ASN A 18 -6.18 2.66 -7.50
C ASN A 18 -6.56 1.55 -8.48
N GLY A 19 -6.07 0.34 -8.21
CA GLY A 19 -6.29 -0.78 -9.10
C GLY A 19 -5.80 -2.10 -8.54
N THR A 20 -5.88 -3.13 -9.39
CA THR A 20 -5.37 -4.46 -9.06
C THR A 20 -4.49 -4.94 -10.21
N ALA A 21 -3.19 -5.15 -9.93
CA ALA A 21 -2.30 -5.87 -10.82
C ALA A 21 -2.71 -7.35 -10.84
N LYS A 22 -2.95 -7.86 -12.05
CA LYS A 22 -3.42 -9.24 -12.27
C LYS A 22 -2.22 -10.11 -12.53
N SER A 23 -2.04 -11.16 -11.72
CA SER A 23 -0.91 -12.08 -11.92
C SER A 23 -1.02 -12.91 -13.21
N GLY A 24 -2.14 -12.87 -13.92
CA GLY A 24 -2.38 -13.73 -15.08
C GLY A 24 -2.45 -15.22 -14.73
N THR A 25 -2.34 -16.04 -15.78
CA THR A 25 -2.26 -17.51 -15.76
C THR A 25 -0.85 -17.97 -16.12
N GLY A 26 -0.56 -19.26 -15.95
CA GLY A 26 0.75 -19.83 -16.29
C GLY A 26 1.63 -20.13 -15.06
N GLU A 27 2.92 -20.33 -15.32
CA GLU A 27 3.90 -20.65 -14.30
C GLU A 27 4.15 -19.47 -13.36
N LEU A 28 4.60 -19.78 -12.14
CA LEU A 28 4.80 -18.77 -11.11
C LEU A 28 5.73 -17.63 -11.58
N ALA A 29 6.81 -17.96 -12.31
CA ALA A 29 7.76 -16.96 -12.79
C ALA A 29 7.09 -15.93 -13.72
N ASP A 30 6.32 -16.41 -14.72
CA ASP A 30 5.60 -15.54 -15.67
C ASP A 30 4.57 -14.66 -14.95
N ARG A 31 3.91 -15.23 -13.94
CA ARG A 31 2.95 -14.49 -13.11
C ARG A 31 3.63 -13.38 -12.31
N LEU A 32 4.85 -13.60 -11.81
CA LEU A 32 5.62 -12.57 -11.11
C LEU A 32 6.13 -11.48 -12.06
N VAL A 33 6.53 -11.84 -13.28
CA VAL A 33 6.88 -10.88 -14.35
C VAL A 33 5.66 -10.00 -14.67
N SER A 34 4.48 -10.59 -14.82
CA SER A 34 3.26 -9.81 -15.06
C SER A 34 2.96 -8.81 -13.94
N LEU A 35 3.19 -9.18 -12.68
CA LEU A 35 3.04 -8.26 -11.55
C LEU A 35 4.12 -7.17 -11.54
N HIS A 36 5.35 -7.51 -11.92
CA HIS A 36 6.46 -6.57 -12.02
C HIS A 36 6.14 -5.47 -13.04
N ASP A 37 5.79 -5.86 -14.27
CA ASP A 37 5.59 -4.93 -15.37
C ASP A 37 4.41 -3.99 -15.09
N GLN A 38 3.30 -4.52 -14.58
CA GLN A 38 2.14 -3.70 -14.19
C GLN A 38 2.45 -2.72 -13.05
N LEU A 39 3.36 -3.06 -12.12
CA LEU A 39 3.77 -2.13 -11.08
C LEU A 39 4.76 -1.08 -11.60
N GLU A 40 5.64 -1.45 -12.53
CA GLU A 40 6.51 -0.48 -13.21
C GLU A 40 5.67 0.55 -13.97
N ASP A 41 4.63 0.10 -14.68
CA ASP A 41 3.69 0.99 -15.37
C ASP A 41 3.03 1.99 -14.41
N VAL A 42 2.56 1.53 -13.24
CA VAL A 42 1.96 2.39 -12.21
C VAL A 42 2.97 3.43 -11.70
N ILE A 43 4.23 3.04 -11.46
CA ILE A 43 5.26 3.98 -11.01
C ILE A 43 5.58 5.00 -12.10
N ALA A 44 5.69 4.55 -13.36
CA ALA A 44 5.98 5.41 -14.49
C ALA A 44 4.84 6.42 -14.76
N GLU A 45 3.59 5.96 -14.66
CA GLU A 45 2.40 6.78 -14.90
C GLU A 45 2.21 7.85 -13.82
N PHE A 46 2.30 7.46 -12.55
CA PHE A 46 1.93 8.35 -11.43
C PHE A 46 3.12 9.02 -10.73
N ALA A 47 4.35 8.59 -11.01
CA ALA A 47 5.59 9.14 -10.47
C ALA A 47 5.55 9.44 -8.95
N PRO A 48 5.22 8.45 -8.10
CA PRO A 48 5.14 8.66 -6.66
C PRO A 48 6.52 9.03 -6.07
N THR A 49 6.54 9.72 -4.94
CA THR A 49 7.78 10.14 -4.26
C THR A 49 8.21 9.21 -3.12
N ALA A 50 7.32 8.30 -2.71
CA ALA A 50 7.56 7.26 -1.72
C ALA A 50 6.59 6.10 -1.95
N ALA A 51 6.91 4.94 -1.40
CA ALA A 51 6.08 3.74 -1.50
C ALA A 51 5.84 3.11 -0.13
N ALA A 52 4.80 2.29 -0.02
CA ALA A 52 4.49 1.57 1.20
C ALA A 52 3.95 0.18 0.90
N VAL A 53 4.35 -0.80 1.73
CA VAL A 53 3.97 -2.20 1.57
C VAL A 53 3.58 -2.79 2.93
N GLU A 54 2.54 -3.61 2.96
CA GLU A 54 2.18 -4.35 4.18
C GLU A 54 3.22 -5.44 4.49
N GLN A 55 3.49 -5.63 5.77
CA GLN A 55 4.26 -6.77 6.26
C GLN A 55 3.39 -8.02 6.25
N THR A 56 3.86 -9.07 5.58
CA THR A 56 3.20 -10.37 5.60
C THR A 56 3.68 -11.19 6.79
N PHE A 57 2.73 -11.83 7.49
CA PHE A 57 3.02 -12.82 8.52
C PHE A 57 2.82 -14.23 7.98
N VAL A 58 3.51 -15.20 8.57
CA VAL A 58 3.39 -16.61 8.21
C VAL A 58 1.99 -17.10 8.55
N ASN A 59 1.24 -17.54 7.54
CA ASN A 59 -0.07 -18.17 7.74
C ASN A 59 0.11 -19.67 8.06
N LYS A 60 -0.95 -20.31 8.57
CA LYS A 60 -0.97 -21.77 8.83
C LYS A 60 -0.60 -22.60 7.58
N ASP A 61 -0.90 -22.08 6.39
CA ASP A 61 -0.58 -22.73 5.12
C ASP A 61 0.76 -22.24 4.55
N GLY A 62 1.80 -23.07 4.66
CA GLY A 62 3.16 -22.73 4.23
C GLY A 62 3.29 -22.44 2.73
N SER A 63 2.62 -23.19 1.86
CA SER A 63 2.74 -23.00 0.41
C SER A 63 2.08 -21.69 -0.08
N GLY A 64 0.94 -21.32 0.51
CA GLY A 64 0.26 -20.06 0.25
C GLY A 64 1.08 -18.87 0.74
N THR A 65 1.68 -19.01 1.93
CA THR A 65 2.60 -18.00 2.50
C THR A 65 3.80 -17.76 1.59
N LEU A 66 4.41 -18.82 1.05
CA LEU A 66 5.56 -18.69 0.16
C LEU A 66 5.21 -17.92 -1.13
N LYS A 67 4.08 -18.25 -1.76
CA LYS A 67 3.58 -17.55 -2.97
C LYS A 67 3.30 -16.07 -2.71
N LEU A 68 2.67 -15.76 -1.58
CA LEU A 68 2.40 -14.38 -1.18
C LEU A 68 3.71 -13.62 -0.90
N GLY A 69 4.68 -14.27 -0.25
CA GLY A 69 6.01 -13.72 -0.03
C GLY A 69 6.76 -13.40 -1.33
N GLN A 70 6.65 -14.27 -2.34
CA GLN A 70 7.24 -14.03 -3.67
C GLN A 70 6.60 -12.82 -4.37
N ALA A 71 5.27 -12.73 -4.37
CA ALA A 71 4.56 -11.58 -4.93
C ALA A 71 4.91 -10.28 -4.18
N ARG A 72 5.02 -10.33 -2.85
CA ARG A 72 5.50 -9.20 -2.05
C ARG A 72 6.92 -8.78 -2.39
N GLY A 73 7.79 -9.73 -2.72
CA GLY A 73 9.14 -9.43 -3.21
C GLY A 73 9.11 -8.47 -4.41
N ILE A 74 8.16 -8.68 -5.32
CA ILE A 74 7.95 -7.77 -6.46
C ILE A 74 7.47 -6.38 -6.00
N ALA A 75 6.51 -6.34 -5.08
CA ALA A 75 5.98 -5.09 -4.51
C ALA A 75 7.04 -4.26 -3.74
N LEU A 76 8.14 -4.88 -3.29
CA LEU A 76 9.29 -4.18 -2.72
C LEU A 76 10.34 -3.82 -3.78
N LEU A 77 10.63 -4.76 -4.69
CA LEU A 77 11.69 -4.60 -5.69
C LEU A 77 11.40 -3.45 -6.65
N VAL A 78 10.19 -3.39 -7.19
CA VAL A 78 9.81 -2.41 -8.21
C VAL A 78 9.97 -0.96 -7.72
N PRO A 79 9.38 -0.54 -6.57
CA PRO A 79 9.62 0.80 -6.05
C PRO A 79 11.07 1.05 -5.63
N ALA A 80 11.79 0.03 -5.14
CA ALA A 80 13.20 0.18 -4.79
C ALA A 80 14.07 0.48 -6.02
N ARG A 81 13.79 -0.18 -7.16
CA ARG A 81 14.47 0.08 -8.44
C ARG A 81 14.20 1.48 -8.98
N ALA A 82 13.03 2.04 -8.68
CA ALA A 82 12.69 3.43 -8.99
C ALA A 82 13.30 4.46 -8.01
N GLY A 83 14.09 4.01 -7.02
CA GLY A 83 14.75 4.89 -6.04
C GLY A 83 13.83 5.41 -4.94
N LEU A 84 12.66 4.81 -4.75
CA LEU A 84 11.68 5.26 -3.76
C LEU A 84 12.05 4.78 -2.35
N ALA A 85 11.85 5.65 -1.37
CA ALA A 85 11.86 5.23 0.03
C ALA A 85 10.60 4.38 0.32
N ILE A 86 10.79 3.20 0.92
CA ILE A 86 9.71 2.25 1.16
C ILE A 86 9.42 2.15 2.67
N GLY A 87 8.18 2.41 3.05
CA GLY A 87 7.68 2.14 4.39
C GLY A 87 7.01 0.77 4.49
N GLU A 88 7.38 -0.03 5.50
CA GLU A 88 6.75 -1.32 5.77
C GLU A 88 5.87 -1.26 7.03
N TYR A 89 4.65 -1.77 6.95
CA TYR A 89 3.66 -1.67 8.05
C TYR A 89 2.99 -3.00 8.37
N ALA A 90 2.96 -3.37 9.65
CA ALA A 90 2.16 -4.49 10.12
C ALA A 90 0.64 -4.23 9.93
N PRO A 91 -0.19 -5.25 9.65
CA PRO A 91 -1.62 -5.08 9.42
C PRO A 91 -2.33 -4.34 10.57
N ASN A 92 -1.97 -4.66 11.82
CA ASN A 92 -2.55 -4.00 13.00
C ASN A 92 -2.19 -2.50 13.06
N LYS A 93 -1.02 -2.12 12.54
CA LYS A 93 -0.60 -0.71 12.45
C LYS A 93 -1.39 0.02 11.37
N VAL A 94 -1.63 -0.62 10.22
CA VAL A 94 -2.49 -0.08 9.15
C VAL A 94 -3.91 0.13 9.67
N LYS A 95 -4.52 -0.89 10.29
CA LYS A 95 -5.85 -0.82 10.89
C LYS A 95 -5.96 0.31 11.92
N LYS A 96 -4.98 0.40 12.83
CA LYS A 96 -4.94 1.47 13.83
C LYS A 96 -4.79 2.86 13.21
N ALA A 97 -4.00 3.01 12.16
CA ALA A 97 -3.79 4.30 11.49
C ALA A 97 -5.03 4.77 10.72
N VAL A 98 -5.83 3.85 10.19
CA VAL A 98 -6.99 4.15 9.34
C VAL A 98 -8.30 4.24 10.14
N VAL A 99 -8.50 3.33 11.11
CA VAL A 99 -9.76 3.20 11.86
C VAL A 99 -9.63 3.69 13.31
N GLY A 100 -8.41 3.92 13.81
CA GLY A 100 -8.13 4.27 15.20
C GLY A 100 -7.95 3.07 16.14
N VAL A 101 -8.40 1.87 15.73
CA VAL A 101 -8.26 0.62 16.50
C VAL A 101 -7.59 -0.47 15.68
N GLY A 102 -6.73 -1.28 16.32
CA GLY A 102 -5.94 -2.31 15.64
C GLY A 102 -6.71 -3.57 15.21
N HIS A 103 -7.90 -3.79 15.76
CA HIS A 103 -8.70 -5.01 15.53
C HIS A 103 -9.91 -4.77 14.61
N ALA A 104 -9.90 -3.69 13.84
CA ALA A 104 -10.97 -3.37 12.91
C ALA A 104 -11.21 -4.49 11.88
N ASP A 105 -12.47 -4.71 11.54
CA ASP A 105 -12.86 -5.62 10.47
C ASP A 105 -12.61 -4.99 9.08
N LYS A 106 -12.71 -5.83 8.03
CA LYS A 106 -12.39 -5.40 6.66
C LYS A 106 -13.38 -4.38 6.10
N ALA A 107 -14.66 -4.46 6.49
CA ALA A 107 -15.67 -3.51 6.05
C ALA A 107 -15.46 -2.12 6.68
N GLN A 108 -15.06 -2.07 7.95
CA GLN A 108 -14.69 -0.86 8.65
C GLN A 108 -13.49 -0.16 7.99
N VAL A 109 -12.45 -0.91 7.64
CA VAL A 109 -11.29 -0.35 6.92
C VAL A 109 -11.72 0.27 5.59
N GLN A 110 -12.49 -0.45 4.78
CA GLN A 110 -12.97 0.07 3.49
C GLN A 110 -13.86 1.32 3.65
N HIS A 111 -14.72 1.33 4.66
CA HIS A 111 -15.55 2.50 4.95
C HIS A 111 -14.69 3.72 5.33
N MET A 112 -13.69 3.52 6.20
CA MET A 112 -12.78 4.58 6.63
C MET A 112 -11.87 5.09 5.50
N VAL A 113 -11.48 4.23 4.55
CA VAL A 113 -10.76 4.66 3.34
C VAL A 113 -11.61 5.63 2.52
N LYS A 114 -12.91 5.32 2.31
CA LYS A 114 -13.83 6.22 1.58
C LYS A 114 -14.05 7.56 2.28
N LEU A 115 -14.09 7.56 3.62
CA LEU A 115 -14.22 8.80 4.39
C LEU A 115 -12.96 9.67 4.31
N GLN A 116 -11.78 9.06 4.33
CA GLN A 116 -10.50 9.80 4.25
C GLN A 116 -10.14 10.23 2.83
N LEU A 117 -10.70 9.57 1.81
CA LEU A 117 -10.51 9.89 0.41
C LEU A 117 -11.87 10.17 -0.26
N PRO A 118 -12.48 11.34 -0.03
CA PRO A 118 -13.78 11.68 -0.60
C PRO A 118 -13.80 11.54 -2.12
N GLY A 119 -14.84 10.88 -2.65
CA GLY A 119 -15.01 10.64 -4.09
C GLY A 119 -14.22 9.46 -4.65
N VAL A 120 -13.53 8.67 -3.82
CA VAL A 120 -12.83 7.47 -4.28
C VAL A 120 -13.80 6.40 -4.79
N GLU A 121 -13.53 5.88 -5.98
CA GLU A 121 -14.12 4.66 -6.51
C GLU A 121 -13.12 3.51 -6.33
N LEU A 122 -13.46 2.54 -5.48
CA LEU A 122 -12.58 1.43 -5.15
C LEU A 122 -12.64 0.35 -6.24
N ALA A 123 -11.49 0.02 -6.83
CA ALA A 123 -11.33 -1.04 -7.84
C ALA A 123 -11.32 -2.46 -7.24
N GLY A 124 -11.92 -2.65 -6.07
CA GLY A 124 -12.00 -3.93 -5.35
C GLY A 124 -11.37 -3.91 -3.95
N ALA A 125 -11.43 -5.05 -3.27
CA ALA A 125 -10.98 -5.18 -1.89
C ALA A 125 -9.46 -5.01 -1.74
N ASP A 126 -8.68 -5.59 -2.66
CA ASP A 126 -7.22 -5.46 -2.63
C ASP A 126 -6.77 -4.01 -2.83
N ALA A 127 -7.44 -3.26 -3.71
CA ALA A 127 -7.16 -1.84 -3.94
C ALA A 127 -7.49 -0.98 -2.72
N ALA A 128 -8.57 -1.32 -2.00
CA ALA A 128 -8.92 -0.67 -0.74
C ALA A 128 -7.88 -0.92 0.35
N ASP A 129 -7.37 -2.15 0.45
CA ASP A 129 -6.29 -2.49 1.39
C ASP A 129 -5.00 -1.72 1.01
N ALA A 130 -4.68 -1.59 -0.27
CA ALA A 130 -3.54 -0.79 -0.74
C ALA A 130 -3.67 0.70 -0.40
N LEU A 131 -4.85 1.30 -0.58
CA LEU A 131 -5.12 2.68 -0.17
C LEU A 131 -5.03 2.86 1.36
N ALA A 132 -5.47 1.88 2.14
CA ALA A 132 -5.31 1.90 3.61
C ALA A 132 -3.83 1.92 4.02
N ILE A 133 -2.97 1.15 3.34
CA ILE A 133 -1.52 1.15 3.55
C ILE A 133 -0.92 2.52 3.18
N ALA A 134 -1.35 3.11 2.06
CA ALA A 134 -0.90 4.43 1.63
C ALA A 134 -1.28 5.53 2.65
N ILE A 135 -2.50 5.51 3.18
CA ILE A 135 -2.95 6.42 4.26
C ILE A 135 -2.08 6.24 5.52
N CYS A 136 -1.84 4.99 5.92
CA CYS A 136 -0.96 4.68 7.06
C CYS A 136 0.45 5.26 6.87
N HIS A 137 1.00 5.15 5.67
CA HIS A 137 2.29 5.72 5.33
C HIS A 137 2.30 7.25 5.39
N ALA A 138 1.28 7.90 4.84
CA ALA A 138 1.12 9.35 4.90
C ALA A 138 1.11 9.87 6.35
N HIS A 139 0.34 9.24 7.24
CA HIS A 139 0.30 9.58 8.67
C HIS A 139 1.66 9.38 9.35
N HIS A 140 2.39 8.33 8.97
CA HIS A 140 3.73 8.07 9.51
C HIS A 140 4.74 9.15 9.09
N LEU A 141 4.75 9.54 7.81
CA LEU A 141 5.64 10.59 7.30
C LEU A 141 5.34 11.95 7.94
N GLN A 142 4.07 12.31 8.07
CA GLN A 142 3.65 13.56 8.74
C GLN A 142 4.09 13.60 10.20
N SER A 143 3.95 12.49 10.92
CA SER A 143 4.38 12.38 12.32
C SER A 143 5.89 12.58 12.47
N ALA A 144 6.68 11.99 11.58
CA ALA A 144 8.13 12.16 11.57
C ALA A 144 8.55 13.62 11.29
N GLN A 145 7.91 14.26 10.31
CA GLN A 145 8.14 15.68 9.98
C GLN A 145 7.76 16.62 11.12
N ALA A 146 6.64 16.36 11.82
CA ALA A 146 6.19 17.16 12.95
C ALA A 146 7.18 17.07 14.13
N THR A 147 7.72 15.88 14.41
CA THR A 147 8.76 15.70 15.44
C THR A 147 10.05 16.41 15.06
N ALA A 148 10.51 16.27 13.80
CA ALA A 148 11.72 16.93 13.34
C ALA A 148 11.65 18.46 13.50
N ARG A 149 10.52 19.08 13.15
CA ARG A 149 10.28 20.52 13.34
C ARG A 149 10.30 20.99 14.79
N ARG A 150 9.96 20.13 15.75
CA ARG A 150 9.97 20.47 17.19
C ARG A 150 11.35 20.34 17.83
N VAL A 151 12.25 19.57 17.22
CA VAL A 151 13.63 19.39 17.71
C VAL A 151 14.56 20.46 17.16
N SER A 152 14.22 21.06 16.02
CA SER A 152 15.00 22.13 15.37
C SER A 152 14.49 23.55 15.68
N ALA A 153 13.53 23.71 16.60
CA ALA A 153 13.00 24.98 17.07
C ALA A 153 13.37 25.17 18.55
#